data_AF-A0A846U3K8-F1
#
_entry.id   AF-A0A846U3K8-F1
#
_cell.length_a   1.000
_cell.length_b   1.000
_cell.length_c   1.000
_cell.angle_alpha   90.00
_cell.angle_beta   90.00
_cell.angle_gamma   90.00
#
_symmetry.space_group_name_H-M   'P 1'
#
loop_
_entity.id
_entity.type
_entity.pdbx_description
1 polymer ?
#
loop_
_entity_poly.entity_id
_entity_poly.type
_entity_poly.pdbx_seq_one_letter_code
_entity_poly.pdbx_strand_id
1 'polypeptide(L)'
;MTTTHNALKHDDLVEFASQSGSRRASVIIEARRPAMPIGRRRAPPPIVAQMSELQSDLERLGLAARARRNDLAGAFVVEVTPRQLRELAATPSVQAIRPNQFHGRVAA
;
A
#
# COMPACT_ATOMS: atom_id res chain seq x y z
N MET A 1 -20.38 -13.82 2.71
CA MET A 1 -20.29 -12.34 2.71
C MET A 1 -18.82 -11.96 2.60
N THR A 2 -18.33 -11.66 1.40
CA THR A 2 -16.95 -11.20 1.17
C THR A 2 -16.87 -9.74 1.58
N THR A 3 -16.32 -9.45 2.74
CA THR A 3 -15.97 -8.08 3.12
C THR A 3 -14.97 -7.55 2.09
N THR A 4 -15.42 -6.68 1.20
CA THR A 4 -14.55 -5.99 0.24
C THR A 4 -13.51 -5.21 1.03
N HIS A 5 -12.28 -5.72 1.07
CA HIS A 5 -11.15 -5.03 1.69
C HIS A 5 -10.81 -3.86 0.77
N ASN A 6 -11.12 -2.63 1.19
CA ASN A 6 -10.74 -1.43 0.45
C ASN A 6 -9.76 -0.61 1.29
N ALA A 7 -8.50 -0.61 0.85
CA ALA A 7 -7.42 0.13 1.51
C ALA A 7 -7.39 1.63 1.15
N LEU A 8 -8.18 2.07 0.16
CA LEU A 8 -8.34 3.48 -0.21
C LEU A 8 -9.38 4.15 0.69
N LYS A 9 -8.94 5.15 1.46
CA LYS A 9 -9.82 5.92 2.37
C LYS A 9 -9.68 7.44 2.23
N HIS A 10 -8.78 7.92 1.36
CA HIS A 10 -8.53 9.35 1.16
C HIS A 10 -9.19 9.81 -0.14
N ASP A 11 -10.00 10.88 -0.09
CA ASP A 11 -10.76 11.37 -1.25
C ASP A 11 -9.86 11.68 -2.45
N ASP A 12 -8.70 12.30 -2.24
CA ASP A 12 -7.72 12.59 -3.31
C ASP A 12 -7.27 11.32 -4.04
N LEU A 13 -7.09 10.22 -3.30
CA LEU A 13 -6.67 8.94 -3.88
C LEU A 13 -7.83 8.22 -4.55
N VAL A 14 -9.06 8.39 -4.05
CA VAL A 14 -10.28 7.87 -4.69
C VAL A 14 -10.54 8.59 -6.02
N GLU A 15 -10.39 9.91 -6.03
CA GLU A 15 -10.47 10.73 -7.24
C GLU A 15 -9.38 10.32 -8.24
N PHE A 16 -8.12 10.27 -7.80
CA PHE A 16 -7.01 9.84 -8.66
C PHE A 16 -7.20 8.41 -9.18
N ALA A 17 -7.67 7.48 -8.35
CA ALA A 17 -8.01 6.12 -8.75
C ALA A 17 -9.18 6.06 -9.74
N SER A 18 -10.02 7.10 -9.86
CA SER A 18 -11.10 7.16 -10.85
C SER A 18 -10.63 7.72 -12.19
N GLN A 19 -9.45 8.33 -12.25
CA GLN A 19 -8.88 8.85 -13.48
C GLN A 19 -8.42 7.73 -14.42
N SER A 20 -8.31 8.10 -15.69
CA SER A 20 -7.67 7.29 -16.73
C SER A 20 -6.37 7.95 -17.17
N GLY A 21 -5.39 7.13 -17.57
CA GLY A 21 -4.11 7.61 -18.10
C GLY A 21 -2.89 7.04 -17.38
N SER A 22 -1.73 7.59 -17.73
CA SER A 22 -0.41 7.14 -17.29
C SER A 22 0.24 8.04 -16.23
N ARG A 23 -0.44 9.12 -15.80
CA ARG A 23 0.02 9.98 -14.71
C ARG A 23 0.27 9.14 -13.46
N ARG A 24 1.36 9.43 -12.76
CA ARG A 24 1.75 8.70 -11.55
C ARG A 24 1.55 9.57 -10.31
N ALA A 25 1.22 8.94 -9.19
CA ALA A 25 1.18 9.55 -7.88
C ALA A 25 2.07 8.76 -6.91
N SER A 26 2.77 9.47 -6.02
CA SER A 26 3.54 8.84 -4.94
C SER A 26 2.60 8.53 -3.77
N VAL A 27 2.58 7.27 -3.35
CA VAL A 27 1.73 6.78 -2.25
C VAL A 27 2.54 5.95 -1.26
N ILE A 28 2.07 5.91 -0.03
CA ILE A 28 2.55 5.02 1.03
C ILE A 28 1.58 3.85 1.12
N ILE A 29 2.10 2.62 1.05
CA ILE A 29 1.34 1.38 1.13
C ILE A 29 1.76 0.65 2.40
N GLU A 30 0.83 0.50 3.32
CA GLU A 30 1.07 -0.18 4.60
C GLU A 30 0.76 -1.68 4.45
N ALA A 31 1.71 -2.52 4.85
CA ALA A 31 1.54 -3.97 4.84
C ALA A 31 0.49 -4.38 5.87
N ARG A 32 -0.32 -5.38 5.51
CA ARG A 32 -1.38 -5.87 6.38
C ARG A 32 -0.82 -6.47 7.64
N ARG A 33 -1.13 -5.85 8.78
CA ARG A 33 -0.83 -6.45 10.08
C ARG A 33 -1.82 -7.56 10.39
N PRO A 34 -1.36 -8.77 10.77
CA PRO A 34 -2.26 -9.82 11.19
C PRO A 34 -2.97 -9.40 12.48
N ALA A 35 -4.27 -9.65 12.55
CA ALA A 35 -5.03 -9.48 13.78
C ALA A 35 -4.48 -10.47 14.81
N MET A 36 -3.82 -9.98 15.85
CA MET A 36 -3.45 -10.83 16.97
C MET A 36 -4.74 -11.34 17.62
N PRO A 37 -4.95 -12.66 17.77
CA PRO A 37 -6.01 -13.15 18.63
C PRO A 37 -5.73 -12.69 20.07
N ILE A 38 -6.67 -11.92 20.62
CA ILE A 38 -6.65 -11.52 22.03
C ILE A 38 -6.58 -12.81 22.86
N GLY A 39 -5.48 -13.02 23.58
CA GLY A 39 -5.33 -14.14 24.52
C GLY A 39 -4.15 -15.10 24.30
N ARG A 40 -3.36 -14.98 23.24
CA ARG A 40 -2.06 -15.68 23.16
C ARG A 40 -0.92 -14.69 23.07
N ARG A 41 -0.13 -14.60 24.15
CA ARG A 41 1.23 -14.02 24.21
C ARG A 41 2.17 -14.84 23.30
N ARG A 42 1.93 -14.84 21.99
CA ARG A 42 2.96 -15.16 21.00
C ARG A 42 3.38 -13.84 20.40
N ALA A 43 4.70 -13.63 20.33
CA ALA A 43 5.29 -12.44 19.75
C ALA A 43 4.62 -12.10 18.41
N PRO A 44 4.46 -10.81 18.07
CA PRO A 44 3.95 -10.42 16.76
C PRO A 44 4.65 -11.23 15.68
N PRO A 45 3.93 -11.83 14.71
CA PRO A 45 4.61 -12.29 13.52
C PRO A 45 5.43 -11.11 12.98
N PRO A 46 6.69 -11.36 12.62
CA PRO A 46 7.58 -10.28 12.27
C PRO A 46 7.02 -9.57 11.04
N ILE A 47 6.91 -8.24 11.13
CA ILE A 47 6.49 -7.35 10.03
C ILE A 47 7.21 -7.70 8.72
N VAL A 48 8.42 -8.25 8.81
CA VAL A 48 9.22 -8.80 7.72
C VAL A 48 8.45 -9.78 6.82
N ALA A 49 7.67 -10.71 7.37
CA ALA A 49 6.93 -11.68 6.57
C ALA A 49 5.80 -11.02 5.76
N GLN A 50 5.06 -10.09 6.39
CA GLN A 50 4.02 -9.30 5.72
C GLN A 50 4.61 -8.36 4.67
N MET A 51 5.77 -7.79 4.96
CA MET A 51 6.52 -6.94 4.04
C MET A 51 7.03 -7.73 2.82
N SER A 52 7.46 -8.97 3.01
CA SER A 52 7.85 -9.85 1.89
C SER A 52 6.65 -10.25 1.03
N GLU A 53 5.51 -10.56 1.63
CA GLU A 53 4.27 -10.84 0.89
C GLU A 53 3.84 -9.61 0.06
N LEU A 54 3.81 -8.42 0.67
CA LEU A 54 3.51 -7.18 -0.03
C LEU A 54 4.54 -6.89 -1.13
N GLN A 55 5.83 -7.17 -0.91
CA GLN A 55 6.86 -7.02 -1.95
C GLN A 55 6.57 -7.91 -3.16
N SER A 56 6.19 -9.17 -2.96
CA SER A 56 5.83 -10.06 -4.06
C SER A 56 4.62 -9.57 -4.85
N ASP A 57 3.63 -8.97 -4.19
CA ASP A 57 2.50 -8.35 -4.89
C ASP A 57 2.93 -7.10 -5.68
N LEU A 58 3.82 -6.28 -5.14
CA LEU A 58 4.42 -5.16 -5.87
C LEU A 58 5.22 -5.63 -7.09
N GLU A 59 5.92 -6.76 -7.01
CA GLU A 59 6.65 -7.37 -8.13
C GLU A 59 5.67 -7.82 -9.23
N ARG A 60 4.58 -8.52 -8.87
CA ARG A 60 3.54 -8.95 -9.82
C ARG A 60 2.90 -7.77 -10.56
N LEU A 61 2.75 -6.63 -9.90
CA LEU A 61 2.19 -5.41 -10.47
C LEU A 61 3.21 -4.56 -11.25
N GLY A 62 4.47 -5.01 -11.34
CA GLY A 62 5.55 -4.27 -12.01
C GLY A 62 5.95 -2.98 -11.27
N LEU A 63 5.71 -2.91 -9.96
CA LEU A 63 5.97 -1.73 -9.12
C LEU A 63 7.27 -1.83 -8.31
N ALA A 64 7.82 -3.03 -8.15
CA ALA A 64 8.97 -3.27 -7.27
C ALA A 64 10.21 -2.41 -7.59
N ALA A 65 10.51 -2.16 -8.86
CA ALA A 65 11.64 -1.34 -9.27
C ALA A 65 11.55 0.13 -8.77
N ARG A 66 10.35 0.61 -8.45
CA ARG A 66 10.08 1.96 -7.95
C ARG A 66 9.61 1.97 -6.49
N ALA A 67 9.66 0.82 -5.83
CA ALA A 67 9.22 0.66 -4.47
C ALA A 67 10.38 0.90 -3.50
N ARG A 68 10.19 1.83 -2.58
CA ARG A 68 11.11 2.05 -1.46
C ARG A 68 10.54 1.38 -0.22
N ARG A 69 11.24 0.36 0.26
CA ARG A 69 10.89 -0.40 1.46
C ARG A 69 11.20 0.40 2.72
N ASN A 70 10.27 0.42 3.66
CA ASN A 70 10.44 1.00 5.00
C ASN A 70 9.95 -0.01 6.05
N ASP A 71 10.86 -0.83 6.55
CA ASP A 71 10.57 -1.86 7.55
C ASP A 71 10.17 -1.28 8.91
N LEU A 72 10.66 -0.08 9.28
CA LEU A 72 10.29 0.59 10.54
C LEU A 72 8.81 0.98 10.56
N ALA A 73 8.30 1.47 9.41
CA ALA A 73 6.89 1.81 9.25
C ALA A 73 6.02 0.58 8.89
N GLY A 74 6.63 -0.52 8.43
CA GLY A 74 5.91 -1.64 7.83
C GLY A 74 5.21 -1.21 6.53
N ALA A 75 5.90 -0.43 5.70
CA ALA A 75 5.31 0.19 4.53
C ALA A 75 6.26 0.28 3.33
N PHE A 76 5.70 0.49 2.15
CA PHE A 76 6.42 0.85 0.93
C PHE A 76 6.00 2.24 0.45
N VAL A 77 6.95 3.01 -0.06
CA VAL A 77 6.65 4.21 -0.87
C VAL A 77 6.79 3.84 -2.33
N VAL A 78 5.73 4.01 -3.12
CA VAL A 78 5.73 3.66 -4.55
C VAL A 78 5.09 4.77 -5.37
N GLU A 79 5.51 4.89 -6.62
CA GLU A 79 4.77 5.64 -7.63
C GLU A 79 3.81 4.71 -8.35
N VAL A 80 2.54 5.09 -8.49
CA VAL A 80 1.49 4.26 -9.09
C VAL A 80 0.65 5.04 -10.09
N THR A 81 0.18 4.38 -11.14
CA THR A 81 -0.88 4.91 -12.01
C THR A 81 -2.26 4.72 -11.36
N PRO A 82 -3.33 5.38 -11.85
CA PRO A 82 -4.69 5.13 -11.37
C PRO A 82 -5.09 3.66 -11.42
N ARG A 83 -4.73 2.95 -12.49
CA ARG A 83 -4.99 1.51 -12.63
C ARG A 83 -4.28 0.70 -11.55
N GLN A 84 -2.98 0.94 -11.37
CA GLN A 84 -2.19 0.23 -10.37
C GLN A 84 -2.68 0.52 -8.95
N LEU A 85 -3.12 1.75 -8.68
CA LEU A 85 -3.69 2.13 -7.39
C LEU A 85 -4.99 1.34 -7.07
N ARG A 86 -5.86 1.14 -8.07
CA ARG A 86 -7.07 0.31 -7.92
C ARG A 86 -6.72 -1.15 -7.63
N GLU A 87 -5.76 -1.70 -8.36
CA GLU A 87 -5.30 -3.09 -8.17
C GLU A 87 -4.70 -3.29 -6.77
N LEU A 88 -3.89 -2.35 -6.29
CA LEU A 88 -3.34 -2.35 -4.93
C LEU A 88 -4.41 -2.25 -3.85
N ALA A 89 -5.42 -1.40 -4.05
CA ALA A 89 -6.48 -1.20 -3.07
C ALA A 89 -7.33 -2.45 -2.82
N ALA A 90 -7.40 -3.33 -3.83
CA ALA A 90 -8.06 -4.63 -3.76
C ALA A 90 -7.13 -5.76 -3.29
N THR A 91 -5.85 -5.49 -3.08
CA THR A 91 -4.86 -6.51 -2.72
C THR A 91 -4.96 -6.86 -1.22
N PRO A 92 -5.15 -8.14 -0.84
CA PRO A 92 -5.34 -8.53 0.56
C PRO A 92 -4.14 -8.32 1.50
N SER A 93 -2.93 -8.19 0.95
CA SER A 93 -1.70 -7.90 1.70
C SER A 93 -1.54 -6.41 2.04
N VAL A 94 -2.41 -5.54 1.50
CA VAL A 94 -2.43 -4.10 1.76
C VAL A 94 -3.45 -3.78 2.84
N GLN A 95 -3.02 -3.12 3.92
CA GLN A 95 -3.92 -2.66 4.98
C GLN A 95 -4.43 -1.24 4.73
N ALA A 96 -3.57 -0.35 4.23
CA ALA A 96 -3.92 1.04 3.99
C ALA A 96 -3.07 1.64 2.87
N ILE A 97 -3.67 2.56 2.11
CA ILE A 97 -2.97 3.39 1.15
C ILE A 97 -3.17 4.85 1.51
N ARG A 98 -2.05 5.59 1.56
CA ARG A 98 -2.02 7.00 1.98
C ARG A 98 -1.28 7.84 0.95
N PRO A 99 -1.70 9.10 0.71
CA PRO A 99 -0.94 10.00 -0.15
C PRO A 99 0.42 10.30 0.49
N ASN A 100 1.48 10.27 -0.31
CA ASN A 100 2.79 10.69 0.16
C ASN A 100 2.92 12.22 0.05
N GLN A 101 2.37 12.93 1.06
CA GLN A 101 2.32 14.40 1.08
C GLN A 101 3.71 15.06 1.00
N PHE A 102 4.79 14.34 1.34
CA PHE A 102 6.15 14.85 1.31
C PHE A 102 6.72 15.06 -0.10
N HIS A 103 6.06 14.60 -1.16
CA HIS A 103 6.52 14.86 -2.53
C HIS A 103 6.03 16.21 -3.09
N GLY A 104 5.07 16.88 -2.43
CA GLY A 104 4.49 18.15 -2.88
C GLY A 104 5.27 19.40 -2.46
N ARG A 105 6.40 19.28 -1.74
CA ARG A 105 7.16 20.43 -1.22
C ARG A 105 8.51 20.68 -1.93
N VAL A 106 8.67 20.17 -3.14
CA VAL A 106 9.79 20.48 -4.04
C VAL A 106 9.27 20.71 -5.47
N ALA A 107 8.43 21.73 -5.62
CA ALA A 107 8.13 22.39 -6.89
C ALA A 107 7.56 23.77 -6.55
N ALA A 108 8.45 24.66 -6.10
CA ALA A 108 8.26 26.10 -6.13
C ALA A 108 9.38 26.68 -6.98
#